data_AF-A0A811NCY0-F1
#
_entry.id   AF-A0A811NCY0-F1
#
_cell.length_a   1.000
_cell.length_b   1.000
_cell.length_c   1.000
_cell.angle_alpha   90.00
_cell.angle_beta   90.00
_cell.angle_gamma   90.00
#
_symmetry.space_group_name_H-M   'P 1'
#
loop_
_entity.id
_entity.type
_entity.pdbx_description
1 polymer ?
#
loop_
_entity_poly.entity_id
_entity_poly.type
_entity_poly.pdbx_seq_one_letter_code
_entity_poly.pdbx_strand_id
1 'polypeptide(L)'
;MESASRLSLLVVAILVLATAATAQLSSTFYDTSCPKALATIKSTVTAAVNNEERMGASLLRLHFHDCFVDASLETLALAWIFEKLQSHVLGGPSWTVLLGRRDSTTASKDNAERDLPAPSFIANLTQSFANKNLSVTDMVALSGL
;
A
#
# COMPACT_ATOMS: atom_id res chain seq x y z
N MET A 1 40.97 -30.08 9.75
CA MET A 1 39.86 -30.06 8.76
C MET A 1 38.53 -29.62 9.38
N GLU A 2 38.31 -29.79 10.68
CA GLU A 2 37.05 -29.41 11.35
C GLU A 2 36.89 -27.90 11.59
N SER A 3 37.94 -27.17 11.98
CA SER A 3 37.86 -25.70 12.18
C SER A 3 37.52 -24.91 10.91
N ALA A 4 38.04 -25.32 9.75
CA ALA A 4 37.74 -24.67 8.48
C ALA A 4 36.28 -24.88 8.04
N SER A 5 35.71 -26.05 8.34
CA SER A 5 34.30 -26.38 8.08
C SER A 5 33.35 -25.55 8.96
N ARG A 6 33.67 -25.36 10.25
CA ARG A 6 32.88 -24.52 11.17
C ARG A 6 32.93 -23.04 10.78
N LEU A 7 34.09 -22.55 10.33
CA LEU A 7 34.23 -21.17 9.86
C LEU A 7 33.45 -20.94 8.57
N SER A 8 33.48 -21.89 7.62
CA SER A 8 32.62 -21.85 6.42
C SER A 8 31.13 -21.87 6.77
N LEU A 9 30.69 -22.69 7.73
CA LEU A 9 29.29 -22.73 8.16
C LEU A 9 28.83 -21.39 8.77
N LEU A 10 29.68 -20.78 9.61
CA LEU A 10 29.43 -19.46 10.20
C LEU A 10 29.36 -18.35 9.15
N VAL A 11 30.25 -18.36 8.16
CA VAL A 11 30.25 -17.38 7.06
C VAL A 11 29.01 -17.53 6.18
N VAL A 12 28.59 -18.76 5.85
CA VAL A 12 27.35 -19.03 5.11
C VAL A 12 26.12 -18.58 5.91
N ALA A 13 26.07 -18.84 7.21
CA ALA A 13 24.98 -18.38 8.07
C ALA A 13 24.88 -16.84 8.14
N ILE A 14 26.02 -16.13 8.23
CA ILE A 14 26.08 -14.66 8.22
C ILE A 14 25.66 -14.09 6.85
N LEU A 15 26.03 -14.74 5.75
CA LEU A 15 25.61 -14.33 4.40
C LEU A 15 24.10 -14.51 4.17
N VAL A 16 23.51 -15.56 4.73
CA VAL A 16 22.06 -15.83 4.68
C VAL A 16 21.27 -14.85 5.57
N LEU A 17 21.85 -14.35 6.66
CA LEU A 17 21.23 -13.32 7.50
C LEU A 17 21.24 -11.93 6.83
N ALA A 18 22.18 -11.67 5.93
CA ALA A 18 22.30 -10.38 5.22
C ALA A 18 21.29 -10.20 4.07
N THR A 19 20.59 -11.26 3.64
CA THR A 19 19.66 -11.23 2.50
C THR A 19 18.19 -11.02 2.88
N ALA A 20 17.87 -10.86 4.17
CA ALA A 20 16.52 -10.54 4.64
C ALA A 20 16.38 -9.06 5.04
N ALA A 21 16.66 -8.14 4.12
CA ALA A 21 16.30 -6.74 4.30
C ALA A 21 14.80 -6.58 3.97
N THR A 22 13.94 -6.73 4.97
CA THR A 22 12.54 -6.30 4.85
C THR A 22 12.52 -4.78 4.84
N ALA A 23 12.00 -4.18 3.76
CA ALA A 23 11.78 -2.73 3.72
C ALA A 23 10.48 -2.45 4.48
N GLN A 24 10.56 -2.45 5.82
CA GLN A 24 9.37 -2.31 6.66
C GLN A 24 8.84 -0.88 6.62
N LEU A 25 7.55 -0.74 6.32
CA LEU A 25 6.85 0.52 6.48
C LEU A 25 6.68 0.87 7.96
N SER A 26 6.72 2.16 8.28
CA SER A 26 6.51 2.67 9.64
C SER A 26 5.61 3.89 9.63
N SER A 27 4.74 4.04 10.64
CA SER A 27 3.91 5.24 10.82
C SER A 27 4.74 6.49 11.16
N THR A 28 5.95 6.30 11.68
CA THR A 28 6.86 7.38 12.11
C THR A 28 8.01 7.64 11.13
N PHE A 29 7.94 7.06 9.92
CA PHE A 29 9.04 7.09 8.93
C PHE A 29 9.57 8.51 8.63
N TYR A 30 8.71 9.52 8.64
CA TYR A 30 9.06 10.91 8.33
C TYR A 30 9.22 11.80 9.57
N ASP A 31 9.12 11.28 10.79
CA ASP A 31 9.08 12.10 12.01
C ASP A 31 10.36 12.95 12.20
N THR A 32 11.51 12.44 11.76
CA THR A 32 12.78 13.18 11.83
C THR A 32 13.13 13.87 10.52
N SER A 33 12.96 13.20 9.39
CA SER A 33 13.40 13.71 8.08
C SER A 33 12.45 14.77 7.50
N CYS A 34 11.15 14.66 7.78
CA CYS A 34 10.13 15.59 7.32
C CYS A 34 8.93 15.64 8.28
N PRO A 35 9.08 16.19 9.51
CA PRO A 35 8.06 16.13 10.56
C PRO A 35 6.71 16.76 10.20
N LYS A 36 6.69 17.64 9.19
CA LYS A 36 5.48 18.32 8.72
C LYS A 36 4.80 17.61 7.55
N ALA A 37 5.34 16.50 7.03
CA ALA A 37 4.82 15.84 5.83
C ALA A 37 3.32 15.54 5.92
N LEU A 38 2.89 14.79 6.95
CA LEU A 38 1.48 14.41 7.13
C LEU A 38 0.57 15.62 7.38
N ALA A 39 1.04 16.62 8.13
CA ALA A 39 0.27 17.83 8.40
C ALA A 39 0.02 18.64 7.11
N THR A 40 1.05 18.80 6.30
CA THR A 40 0.96 19.48 4.99
C THR A 40 0.03 18.72 4.06
N ILE A 41 0.20 17.40 3.90
CA ILE A 41 -0.68 16.56 3.06
C ILE A 41 -2.13 16.71 3.52
N LYS A 42 -2.40 16.59 4.82
CA LYS A 42 -3.75 16.72 5.38
C LYS A 42 -4.36 18.09 5.06
N SER A 43 -3.62 19.17 5.22
CA SER A 43 -4.10 20.53 4.94
C SER A 43 -4.43 20.72 3.46
N THR A 44 -3.51 20.33 2.56
CA THR A 44 -3.70 20.48 1.12
C THR A 44 -4.88 19.69 0.64
N VAL A 45 -5.01 18.43 1.10
CA VAL A 45 -6.12 17.62 0.64
C VAL A 45 -7.45 18.08 1.23
N THR A 46 -7.49 18.51 2.49
CA THR A 46 -8.71 19.11 3.08
C THR A 46 -9.17 20.31 2.25
N ALA A 47 -8.25 21.19 1.86
CA ALA A 47 -8.58 22.33 1.00
C ALA A 47 -9.12 21.89 -0.37
N ALA A 48 -8.52 20.87 -1.00
CA ALA A 48 -8.97 20.35 -2.29
C ALA A 48 -10.38 19.72 -2.22
N VAL A 49 -10.67 18.95 -1.16
CA VAL A 49 -11.99 18.33 -0.96
C VAL A 49 -13.05 19.39 -0.61
N ASN A 50 -12.70 20.41 0.18
CA ASN A 50 -13.61 21.52 0.47
C ASN A 50 -13.93 22.37 -0.77
N ASN A 51 -13.03 22.40 -1.74
CA ASN A 51 -13.26 23.05 -3.03
C ASN A 51 -14.09 22.18 -3.99
N GLU A 52 -13.85 20.86 -4.00
CA GLU A 52 -14.63 19.88 -4.76
C GLU A 52 -14.76 18.57 -3.96
N GLU A 53 -15.95 18.28 -3.43
CA GLU A 53 -16.18 17.09 -2.57
C GLU A 53 -15.80 15.77 -3.27
N ARG A 54 -16.03 15.68 -4.59
CA ARG A 54 -15.69 14.52 -5.42
C ARG A 54 -14.19 14.22 -5.45
N MET A 55 -13.33 15.18 -5.10
CA MET A 55 -11.89 14.96 -5.04
C MET A 55 -11.51 13.87 -4.03
N GLY A 56 -12.29 13.72 -2.95
CA GLY A 56 -12.11 12.65 -1.96
C GLY A 56 -12.16 11.26 -2.60
N ALA A 57 -13.24 10.99 -3.36
CA ALA A 57 -13.41 9.73 -4.08
C ALA A 57 -12.38 9.56 -5.22
N SER A 58 -11.98 10.65 -5.87
CA SER A 58 -11.03 10.61 -6.98
C SER A 58 -9.62 10.21 -6.52
N LEU A 59 -9.12 10.82 -5.44
CA LEU A 59 -7.84 10.47 -4.83
C LEU A 59 -7.84 9.04 -4.27
N LEU A 60 -8.99 8.60 -3.73
CA LEU A 60 -9.17 7.26 -3.23
C LEU A 60 -9.07 6.21 -4.34
N ARG A 61 -9.77 6.45 -5.45
CA ARG A 61 -9.70 5.61 -6.65
C ARG A 61 -8.29 5.58 -7.23
N LEU A 62 -7.60 6.71 -7.28
CA LEU A 62 -6.22 6.76 -7.75
C LEU A 62 -5.30 5.86 -6.91
N HIS A 63 -5.42 5.94 -5.58
CA HIS A 63 -4.64 5.09 -4.68
C HIS A 63 -4.95 3.59 -4.88
N PHE A 64 -6.23 3.23 -5.02
CA PHE A 64 -6.61 1.86 -5.36
C PHE A 64 -5.95 1.39 -6.66
N HIS A 65 -6.02 2.21 -7.71
CA HIS A 65 -5.41 1.90 -9.01
C HIS A 65 -3.89 1.67 -8.90
N ASP A 66 -3.16 2.52 -8.18
CA ASP A 66 -1.71 2.39 -8.00
C ASP A 66 -1.33 1.07 -7.30
N CYS A 67 -2.07 0.69 -6.26
CA CYS A 67 -1.75 -0.52 -5.52
C CYS A 67 -2.20 -1.80 -6.23
N PHE A 68 -3.25 -1.75 -7.05
CA PHE A 68 -3.76 -2.96 -7.69
C PHE A 68 -2.91 -3.44 -8.88
N VAL A 69 -2.10 -2.58 -9.50
CA VAL A 69 -1.41 -2.89 -10.77
C VAL A 69 -0.02 -3.51 -10.59
N ASP A 70 0.85 -2.94 -9.76
CA ASP A 70 2.27 -3.36 -9.70
C ASP A 70 2.80 -3.62 -8.29
N ALA A 71 1.98 -3.47 -7.24
CA ALA A 71 2.43 -3.73 -5.88
C ALA A 71 2.44 -5.24 -5.58
N SER A 72 3.60 -5.88 -5.81
CA SER A 72 3.92 -7.18 -5.21
C SER A 72 3.93 -7.05 -3.68
N LEU A 73 3.27 -7.99 -3.02
CA LEU A 73 3.12 -8.12 -1.57
C LEU A 73 4.43 -7.98 -0.76
N GLU A 74 4.75 -6.76 -0.33
CA GLU A 74 5.05 -6.43 1.08
C GLU A 74 4.20 -5.24 1.56
N THR A 75 3.23 -4.80 0.75
CA THR A 75 2.46 -3.58 0.98
C THR A 75 0.95 -3.75 0.80
N LEU A 76 0.42 -4.95 1.06
CA LEU A 76 -0.98 -5.02 1.49
C LEU A 76 -1.09 -4.61 2.96
N ALA A 77 -0.82 -3.34 3.21
CA ALA A 77 -1.61 -2.56 4.16
C ALA A 77 -2.92 -2.13 3.49
N LEU A 78 -3.53 -3.01 2.68
CA LEU A 78 -4.82 -2.81 2.03
C LEU A 78 -5.86 -3.68 2.74
N ALA A 79 -6.01 -3.50 4.05
CA ALA A 79 -7.20 -2.81 4.52
C ALA A 79 -6.96 -1.44 5.21
N TRP A 80 -5.77 -0.83 5.11
CA TRP A 80 -5.34 0.20 6.07
C TRP A 80 -4.80 1.52 5.47
N ILE A 81 -5.07 1.80 4.19
CA ILE A 81 -4.84 3.14 3.58
C ILE A 81 -6.16 3.89 3.30
N PHE A 82 -7.30 3.35 3.70
CA PHE A 82 -8.58 4.02 3.56
C PHE A 82 -8.92 4.87 4.79
N GLU A 83 -8.25 6.02 4.98
CA GLU A 83 -8.81 7.20 5.71
C GLU A 83 -7.78 8.26 6.06
N LYS A 84 -7.48 9.11 5.08
CA LYS A 84 -7.23 10.53 5.40
C LYS A 84 -8.11 11.51 4.64
N LEU A 85 -9.01 11.03 3.78
CA LEU A 85 -9.93 11.89 3.02
C LEU A 85 -11.34 11.90 3.61
N GLN A 86 -11.82 10.74 4.05
CA GLN A 86 -13.18 10.61 4.60
C GLN A 86 -13.29 11.12 6.05
N SER A 87 -12.21 11.07 6.83
CA SER A 87 -12.29 11.18 8.30
C SER A 87 -12.44 12.59 8.87
N HIS A 88 -12.09 13.62 8.08
CA HIS A 88 -12.21 15.01 8.52
C HIS A 88 -13.30 15.80 7.80
N VAL A 89 -13.62 15.42 6.56
CA VAL A 89 -14.56 16.16 5.72
C VAL A 89 -15.91 15.44 5.56
N LEU A 90 -15.94 14.10 5.65
CA LEU A 90 -17.13 13.28 5.38
C LEU A 90 -17.55 12.37 6.56
N GLY A 91 -16.91 12.47 7.72
CA GLY A 91 -17.31 11.78 8.95
C GLY A 91 -16.97 10.28 9.05
N GLY A 92 -16.01 9.78 8.27
CA GLY A 92 -15.52 8.39 8.39
C GLY A 92 -14.64 8.15 9.64
N PRO A 93 -14.39 6.87 10.02
CA PRO A 93 -13.34 6.50 10.99
C PRO A 93 -11.94 7.11 10.70
N SER A 94 -10.95 6.87 11.57
CA SER A 94 -9.56 7.30 11.31
C SER A 94 -8.60 6.15 11.58
N TRP A 95 -7.72 5.88 10.62
CA TRP A 95 -6.65 4.88 10.76
C TRP A 95 -5.24 5.49 10.72
N THR A 96 -4.27 4.70 11.18
CA THR A 96 -2.84 4.99 11.10
C THR A 96 -2.31 4.49 9.76
N VAL A 97 -1.63 5.38 9.01
CA VAL A 97 -1.05 5.05 7.71
C VAL A 97 0.43 4.70 7.89
N LEU A 98 0.86 3.56 7.37
CA LEU A 98 2.28 3.19 7.31
C LEU A 98 2.97 3.86 6.12
N LEU A 99 4.17 4.41 6.35
CA LEU A 99 4.91 5.27 5.42
C LEU A 99 6.27 4.64 5.07
N GLY A 100 6.94 5.18 4.05
CA GLY A 100 8.23 4.68 3.57
C GLY A 100 8.19 3.90 2.25
N ARG A 101 7.01 3.86 1.59
CA ARG A 101 6.92 3.39 0.21
C ARG A 101 7.81 4.25 -0.68
N ARG A 102 8.50 3.58 -1.61
CA ARG A 102 9.35 4.21 -2.63
C ARG A 102 8.64 4.16 -3.97
N ASP A 103 8.86 5.17 -4.79
CA ASP A 103 8.26 5.25 -6.10
C ASP A 103 8.95 4.27 -7.07
N SER A 104 8.16 3.60 -7.90
CA SER A 104 8.67 2.79 -9.00
C SER A 104 9.35 3.70 -10.04
N THR A 105 10.39 3.19 -10.70
CA THR A 105 11.04 3.87 -11.83
C THR A 105 10.39 3.54 -13.17
N THR A 106 9.35 2.70 -13.16
CA THR A 106 8.66 2.22 -14.37
C THR A 106 7.14 2.16 -14.14
N ALA A 107 6.38 2.25 -15.22
CA ALA A 107 4.94 2.04 -15.24
C ALA A 107 4.59 0.94 -16.24
N SER A 108 3.51 0.19 -15.99
CA SER A 108 3.09 -0.92 -16.85
C SER A 108 1.61 -0.84 -17.22
N LYS A 109 1.35 -0.49 -18.49
CA LYS A 109 -0.01 -0.49 -19.04
C LYS A 109 -0.59 -1.90 -19.10
N ASP A 110 0.23 -2.89 -19.49
CA ASP A 110 -0.21 -4.28 -19.62
C ASP A 110 -0.62 -4.86 -18.26
N ASN A 111 0.10 -4.50 -17.19
CA ASN A 111 -0.29 -4.89 -15.84
C ASN A 111 -1.58 -4.20 -15.42
N ALA A 112 -1.80 -2.94 -15.82
CA ALA A 112 -3.03 -2.22 -15.52
C ALA A 112 -4.24 -2.87 -16.17
N GLU A 113 -4.14 -3.24 -17.45
CA GLU A 113 -5.23 -3.89 -18.19
C GLU A 113 -5.54 -5.30 -17.67
N ARG A 114 -4.52 -6.03 -17.19
CA ARG A 114 -4.67 -7.38 -16.65
C ARG A 114 -5.22 -7.39 -15.23
N ASP A 115 -4.73 -6.51 -14.37
CA ASP A 115 -4.94 -6.63 -12.93
C ASP A 115 -6.15 -5.82 -12.45
N LEU A 116 -6.46 -4.68 -13.08
CA LEU A 116 -7.61 -3.87 -12.66
C LEU A 116 -8.94 -4.60 -12.96
N PRO A 117 -9.80 -4.79 -11.94
CA PRO A 117 -11.05 -5.49 -12.15
C PRO A 117 -12.02 -4.64 -12.99
N ALA A 118 -12.49 -5.19 -14.11
CA ALA A 118 -13.57 -4.59 -14.88
C ALA A 118 -14.91 -4.73 -14.12
N PRO A 119 -15.86 -3.79 -14.32
CA PRO A 119 -17.23 -3.94 -13.82
C PRO A 119 -17.85 -5.23 -14.39
N SER A 120 -17.96 -6.26 -13.55
CA SER A 120 -18.35 -7.60 -13.96
C SER A 120 -19.03 -8.35 -12.82
N PHE A 121 -19.42 -9.60 -13.07
CA PHE A 121 -20.06 -10.43 -12.06
C PHE A 121 -19.10 -10.76 -10.90
N ILE A 122 -19.70 -11.00 -9.72
CA ILE A 122 -18.96 -11.21 -8.46
C ILE A 122 -17.91 -12.33 -8.51
N ALA A 123 -18.10 -13.35 -9.35
CA ALA A 123 -17.13 -14.44 -9.52
C ALA A 123 -15.79 -13.95 -10.07
N ASN A 124 -15.83 -13.04 -11.04
CA ASN A 124 -14.62 -12.46 -11.65
C ASN A 124 -13.94 -11.49 -10.67
N LEU A 125 -14.73 -10.67 -9.97
CA LEU A 125 -14.22 -9.75 -8.95
C LEU A 125 -13.53 -10.50 -7.80
N THR A 126 -14.15 -11.58 -7.32
CA THR A 126 -13.57 -12.41 -6.25
C THR A 126 -12.22 -12.98 -6.67
N GLN A 127 -12.09 -13.43 -7.92
CA GLN A 127 -10.83 -13.93 -8.45
C GLN A 127 -9.76 -12.82 -8.57
N SER A 128 -10.12 -11.63 -9.06
CA SER A 128 -9.19 -10.50 -9.15
C SER A 128 -8.64 -10.09 -7.78
N PHE A 129 -9.49 -10.04 -6.74
CA PHE A 129 -9.06 -9.73 -5.37
C PHE A 129 -8.25 -10.88 -4.76
N ALA A 130 -8.63 -12.13 -5.00
CA ALA A 130 -7.88 -13.31 -4.55
C ALA A 130 -6.47 -13.35 -5.17
N ASN A 131 -6.30 -12.94 -6.43
CA ASN A 131 -4.98 -12.80 -7.08
C ASN A 131 -4.09 -11.76 -6.40
N LYS A 132 -4.70 -10.83 -5.66
CA LYS A 132 -4.02 -9.86 -4.81
C LYS A 132 -4.03 -10.28 -3.35
N ASN A 133 -4.28 -11.56 -3.03
CA ASN A 133 -4.31 -12.09 -1.67
C ASN A 133 -5.28 -11.35 -0.72
N LEU A 134 -6.37 -10.79 -1.28
CA LEU A 134 -7.45 -10.14 -0.55
C LEU A 134 -8.65 -11.08 -0.44
N SER A 135 -9.32 -11.05 0.71
CA SER A 135 -10.50 -11.87 0.98
C SER A 135 -11.77 -11.29 0.35
N VAL A 136 -12.84 -12.08 0.32
CA VAL A 136 -14.18 -11.60 -0.09
C VAL A 136 -14.65 -10.46 0.82
N THR A 137 -14.29 -10.50 2.11
CA THR A 137 -14.59 -9.42 3.06
C THR A 137 -13.90 -8.13 2.65
N ASP A 138 -12.62 -8.20 2.27
CA ASP A 138 -11.87 -7.04 1.79
C ASP A 138 -12.47 -6.51 0.49
N MET A 139 -12.86 -7.38 -0.44
CA MET A 139 -13.54 -6.99 -1.68
C MET A 139 -14.83 -6.22 -1.40
N VAL A 140 -15.70 -6.72 -0.51
CA VAL A 140 -16.97 -6.05 -0.17
C VAL A 140 -16.71 -4.72 0.53
N ALA A 141 -15.79 -4.67 1.49
CA ALA A 141 -15.41 -3.43 2.17
C ALA A 141 -14.84 -2.41 1.17
N LEU A 142 -13.99 -2.84 0.24
CA LEU A 142 -13.34 -2.01 -0.76
C LEU A 142 -14.30 -1.51 -1.87
N SER A 143 -15.42 -2.22 -2.09
CA SER A 143 -16.44 -1.85 -3.08
C SER A 143 -17.48 -0.84 -2.57
N GLY A 144 -17.54 -0.60 -1.25
CA GLY A 144 -18.48 0.33 -0.62
C GLY A 144 -17.99 1.79 -0.54
N LEU A 145 -16.88 2.10 -1.20
CA LEU A 145 -16.17 3.39 -1.17
C LEU A 145 -16.40 4.18 -2.46
#